data_AF-A0A067NB55-F1
#
_entry.id   AF-A0A067NB55-F1
#
_cell.length_a   1.000
_cell.length_b   1.000
_cell.length_c   1.000
_cell.angle_alpha   90.00
_cell.angle_beta   90.00
_cell.angle_gamma   90.00
#
_symmetry.space_group_name_H-M   'P 1'
#
loop_
_entity.id
_entity.type
_entity.pdbx_description
1 polymer ?
#
loop_
_entity_poly.entity_id
_entity_poly.type
_entity_poly.pdbx_seq_one_letter_code
_entity_poly.pdbx_strand_id
1 'polypeptide(L)'
;MNRLPVEILSEIFKSDTESHLRCSHVCRRWRELIHRCSLFWSRIELCLLNPELDQHAAYWLKHAGSQPLSISIQCNLLLGQEDVPQDDDYLVPLALVLRGHMARCEELEIIALPPQIQCFMNVCAVETPLLRRLIIRLPHDCRNDDEGLLFGNIWHPPLVVSFALPRNPPLPPRTLVKMDNWYPRFLSFGEAITELEIEGRVTISKTDDLLRMFRSCPNLVKCFLSGDVMKQIGEATPLAEPVALPHLTYLRIHYISDVENLLDALDLPSLQHLDIWELEWHEVMLGTFWDLFRSCTSLSSISLTYDSYCSETDLPDFAGDTLHLPSVTRFTCHGNIIVNALLRQLVLPNVQELKLRNVPSDIVHQLVSSSTQLCTAAFGGTMGTVEDPPIITLPTLSSLEITGTIDYINRLHLPQLSSLMLGHNVMSDDTPQLGTLLSTFVERSAPPLVTLKLDHLDVPDQPLIWCLERLPLLEVLSLRTCTTTDAVIHALSSESTGDFIVPRLTYFTFQRTQITPAAFIAFLSSRLGRDWIPPESAAAAAGGAGARPRLEGKVSFQNGPISQEDRATIRSMGNFLSHF
;
A
#
# COMPACT_ATOMS: atom_id res chain seq x y z
N MET A 1 9.15 24.16 37.67
CA MET A 1 10.05 23.08 37.22
C MET A 1 11.31 22.88 38.07
N ASN A 2 11.97 23.91 38.62
CA ASN A 2 13.21 23.75 39.41
C ASN A 2 13.12 22.89 40.69
N ARG A 3 11.91 22.55 41.13
CA ARG A 3 11.65 21.69 42.30
C ARG A 3 11.37 20.23 41.94
N LEU A 4 11.34 19.88 40.64
CA LEU A 4 11.11 18.48 40.25
C LEU A 4 12.30 17.61 40.68
N PRO A 5 12.03 16.37 41.16
CA PRO A 5 13.06 15.37 41.38
C PRO A 5 13.84 15.08 40.08
N VAL A 6 15.10 14.67 40.22
CA VAL A 6 16.01 14.39 39.09
C VAL A 6 15.46 13.26 38.22
N GLU A 7 14.80 12.30 38.85
CA GLU A 7 14.16 11.13 38.26
C GLU A 7 13.04 11.57 37.31
N ILE A 8 12.16 12.47 37.77
CA ILE A 8 11.05 12.99 36.94
C ILE A 8 11.58 13.81 35.77
N LEU A 9 12.60 14.64 35.98
CA LEU A 9 13.24 15.37 34.88
C LEU A 9 13.87 14.41 33.86
N SER A 10 14.44 13.30 34.32
CA SER A 10 15.06 12.30 33.45
C SER A 10 13.99 11.56 32.63
N GLU A 11 12.85 11.21 33.22
CA GLU A 11 11.71 10.63 32.50
C GLU A 11 11.11 11.61 31.48
N ILE A 12 11.00 12.90 31.83
CA ILE A 12 10.55 13.94 30.88
C ILE A 12 11.51 14.01 29.68
N PHE A 13 12.82 14.03 29.90
CA PHE A 13 13.78 14.07 28.78
C PHE A 13 13.82 12.77 27.97
N LYS A 14 13.55 11.61 28.58
CA LYS A 14 13.42 10.35 27.83
C LYS A 14 12.23 10.35 26.88
N SER A 15 11.17 11.09 27.19
CA SER A 15 10.01 11.20 26.32
C SER A 15 10.25 12.10 25.09
N ASP A 16 11.27 12.96 25.12
CA ASP A 16 11.64 13.85 24.02
C ASP A 16 13.17 13.85 23.84
N THR A 17 13.66 12.81 23.14
CA THR A 17 15.08 12.62 22.88
C THR A 17 15.65 13.61 21.87
N GLU A 18 14.84 14.36 21.12
CA GLU A 18 15.33 15.31 20.11
C GLU A 18 15.59 16.69 20.71
N SER A 19 14.80 17.09 21.72
CA SER A 19 14.94 18.40 22.37
C SER A 19 16.01 18.45 23.48
N HIS A 20 16.68 17.35 23.82
CA HIS A 20 17.58 17.30 24.98
C HIS A 20 18.71 18.35 24.90
N LEU A 21 19.28 18.62 23.71
CA LEU A 21 20.29 19.67 23.56
C LEU A 21 19.72 21.04 23.92
N ARG A 22 18.50 21.37 23.49
CA ARG A 22 17.79 22.61 23.88
C ARG A 22 17.56 22.65 25.39
N CYS A 23 17.18 21.52 25.99
CA CYS A 23 17.02 21.40 27.45
C CYS A 23 18.33 21.66 28.21
N SER A 24 19.49 21.29 27.64
CA SER A 24 20.81 21.55 28.25
C SER A 24 21.16 23.04 28.35
N HIS A 25 20.49 23.90 27.59
CA HIS A 25 20.66 25.36 27.65
C HIS A 25 19.79 26.03 28.71
N VAL A 26 18.79 25.35 29.27
CA VAL A 26 17.83 25.94 30.22
C VAL A 26 18.51 26.35 31.54
N CYS A 27 19.24 25.43 32.19
CA CYS A 27 20.00 25.73 33.39
C CYS A 27 21.14 24.73 33.62
N ARG A 28 22.10 25.07 34.50
CA ARG A 28 23.25 24.23 34.83
C ARG A 28 22.85 22.83 35.31
N ARG A 29 21.79 22.72 36.13
CA ARG A 29 21.31 21.43 36.65
C ARG A 29 20.80 20.51 35.54
N TRP A 30 20.09 21.06 34.55
CA TRP A 30 19.58 20.28 33.42
C TRP A 30 20.72 19.80 32.53
N ARG A 31 21.70 20.67 32.26
CA ARG A 31 22.93 20.30 31.57
C ARG A 31 23.66 19.16 32.26
N GLU A 32 23.94 19.30 33.56
CA GLU A 32 24.64 18.25 34.32
C GLU A 32 23.90 16.91 34.31
N LEU A 33 22.57 16.93 34.38
CA LEU A 33 21.73 15.73 34.30
C LEU A 33 21.85 15.06 32.93
N ILE A 34 21.73 15.85 31.84
CA ILE A 34 21.82 15.34 30.47
C ILE A 34 23.22 14.77 30.19
N HIS A 35 24.29 15.48 30.59
CA HIS A 35 25.67 15.00 30.42
C HIS A 35 25.98 13.72 31.21
N ARG A 36 25.27 13.45 32.32
CA ARG A 36 25.45 12.23 33.13
C ARG A 36 24.66 11.03 32.60
N CYS A 37 23.65 11.25 31.76
CA CYS A 37 22.80 10.19 31.24
C CYS A 37 23.26 9.80 29.83
N SER A 38 24.03 8.71 29.73
CA SER A 38 24.61 8.21 28.47
C SER A 38 23.56 7.90 27.39
N LEU A 39 22.32 7.61 27.79
CA LEU A 39 21.22 7.30 26.87
C LEU A 39 20.88 8.48 25.95
N PHE A 40 21.02 9.73 26.39
CA PHE A 40 20.74 10.88 25.52
C PHE A 40 21.78 11.06 24.42
N TRP A 41 22.96 10.48 24.61
CA TRP A 41 24.10 10.59 23.68
C TRP A 41 24.22 9.39 22.75
N SER A 42 23.42 8.35 22.96
CA SER A 42 23.49 7.12 22.17
C SER A 42 22.87 7.26 20.79
N ARG A 43 21.98 8.24 20.60
CA ARG A 43 21.49 8.66 19.29
C ARG A 43 22.34 9.83 18.78
N ILE A 44 23.02 9.63 17.68
CA ILE A 44 23.96 10.58 17.09
C ILE A 44 23.44 10.96 15.70
N GLU A 45 23.13 12.23 15.53
CA GLU A 45 22.71 12.81 14.25
C GLU A 45 23.81 13.72 13.75
N LEU A 46 24.31 13.42 12.56
CA LEU A 46 25.51 14.02 11.97
C LEU A 46 25.15 14.62 10.61
N CYS A 47 25.51 15.89 10.39
CA CYS A 47 25.25 16.60 9.13
C CYS A 47 26.55 16.78 8.36
N LEU A 48 26.61 16.31 7.11
CA LEU A 48 27.84 16.37 6.29
C LEU A 48 28.34 17.78 5.98
N LEU A 49 27.48 18.79 6.11
CA LEU A 49 27.89 20.19 5.92
C LEU A 49 28.68 20.77 7.11
N ASN A 50 28.82 20.03 8.21
CA ASN A 50 29.58 20.47 9.37
C ASN A 50 31.08 20.21 9.15
N PRO A 51 31.96 21.24 9.09
CA PRO A 51 33.40 21.06 8.93
C PRO A 51 34.06 20.34 10.12
N GLU A 52 33.40 20.29 11.28
CA GLU A 52 33.89 19.64 12.51
C GLU A 52 33.12 18.34 12.80
N LEU A 53 32.61 17.67 11.75
CA LEU A 53 31.77 16.48 11.85
C LEU A 53 32.37 15.35 12.70
N ASP A 54 33.65 15.07 12.49
CA ASP A 54 34.41 14.02 13.17
C ASP A 54 34.63 14.37 14.66
N GLN A 55 34.92 15.63 14.97
CA GLN A 55 35.06 16.12 16.35
C GLN A 55 33.72 16.05 17.08
N HIS A 56 32.64 16.42 16.39
CA HIS A 56 31.28 16.34 16.91
C HIS A 56 30.92 14.88 17.23
N ALA A 57 31.15 13.96 16.30
CA ALA A 57 30.95 12.53 16.53
C ALA A 57 31.79 12.01 17.70
N ALA A 58 33.08 12.34 17.76
CA ALA A 58 33.98 11.92 18.84
C ALA A 58 33.49 12.38 20.23
N TYR A 59 32.99 13.62 20.33
CA TYR A 59 32.41 14.13 21.57
C TYR A 59 31.17 13.33 21.98
N TRP A 60 30.26 13.03 21.04
CA TRP A 60 29.02 12.31 21.31
C TRP A 60 29.33 10.88 21.75
N LEU A 61 30.23 10.19 21.05
CA LEU A 61 30.67 8.83 21.35
C LEU A 61 31.29 8.72 22.75
N LYS A 62 32.05 9.74 23.18
CA LYS A 62 32.62 9.81 24.53
C LYS A 62 31.54 9.85 25.61
N HIS A 63 30.45 10.60 25.40
CA HIS A 63 29.36 10.73 26.37
C HIS A 63 28.37 9.55 26.31
N ALA A 64 28.21 8.92 25.15
CA ALA A 64 27.43 7.69 24.98
C ALA A 64 27.97 6.51 25.81
N GLY A 65 29.22 6.57 26.26
CA GLY A 65 29.80 5.56 27.15
C GLY A 65 29.85 4.21 26.46
N SER A 66 29.18 3.19 26.99
CA SER A 66 29.09 1.85 26.42
C SER A 66 27.69 1.51 25.84
N GLN A 67 26.82 2.51 25.71
CA GLN A 67 25.45 2.29 25.24
C GLN A 67 25.42 1.86 23.76
N PRO A 68 24.44 1.02 23.36
CA PRO A 68 24.15 0.75 21.95
C PRO A 68 23.91 2.05 21.18
N LEU A 69 24.46 2.17 19.97
CA LEU A 69 24.42 3.42 19.21
C LEU A 69 23.39 3.38 18.07
N SER A 70 22.68 4.49 17.90
CA SER A 70 21.88 4.79 16.72
C SER A 70 22.51 5.99 16.01
N ILE A 71 23.10 5.78 14.85
CA ILE A 71 23.84 6.81 14.11
C ILE A 71 23.09 7.13 12.82
N SER A 72 22.77 8.41 12.60
CA SER A 72 22.21 8.91 11.34
C SER A 72 23.13 9.97 10.77
N ILE A 73 23.60 9.77 9.55
CA ILE A 73 24.50 10.65 8.81
C ILE A 73 23.70 11.21 7.63
N GLN A 74 23.49 12.53 7.61
CA GLN A 74 22.64 13.19 6.63
C GLN A 74 23.43 14.18 5.79
N CYS A 75 23.30 14.05 4.47
CA CYS A 75 23.74 15.04 3.50
C CYS A 75 22.54 15.90 3.11
N ASN A 76 22.41 17.09 3.72
CA ASN A 76 21.39 18.06 3.35
C ASN A 76 21.87 18.92 2.19
N LEU A 77 22.01 18.33 1.00
CA LEU A 77 22.20 19.12 -0.21
C LEU A 77 20.91 19.91 -0.43
N LEU A 78 20.96 21.21 -0.14
CA LEU A 78 19.89 22.11 -0.54
C LEU A 78 20.05 22.36 -2.04
N LEU A 79 18.98 22.08 -2.78
CA LEU A 79 18.83 22.39 -4.20
C LEU A 79 19.42 23.78 -4.51
N GLY A 80 20.51 23.82 -5.29
CA GLY A 80 21.08 25.05 -5.84
C GLY A 80 22.41 25.53 -5.26
N GLN A 81 23.08 24.77 -4.38
CA GLN A 81 24.45 25.10 -3.98
C GLN A 81 25.47 24.39 -4.90
N GLU A 82 25.87 25.06 -5.99
CA GLU A 82 26.76 24.50 -7.03
C GLU A 82 28.22 24.27 -6.55
N ASP A 83 28.61 24.84 -5.41
CA ASP A 83 29.99 24.82 -4.91
C ASP A 83 30.23 23.77 -3.81
N VAL A 84 29.49 22.67 -3.77
CA VAL A 84 29.82 21.59 -2.82
C VAL A 84 31.13 20.94 -3.28
N PRO A 85 32.19 20.94 -2.45
CA PRO A 85 33.45 20.30 -2.80
C PRO A 85 33.20 18.83 -3.14
N GLN A 86 33.51 18.43 -4.38
CA GLN A 86 33.44 17.04 -4.85
C GLN A 86 34.53 16.14 -4.24
N ASP A 87 35.04 16.47 -3.05
CA ASP A 87 36.07 15.64 -2.43
C ASP A 87 35.40 14.36 -1.90
N ASP A 88 35.68 13.26 -2.60
CA ASP A 88 35.08 11.94 -2.35
C ASP A 88 35.42 11.38 -0.95
N ASP A 89 36.44 11.94 -0.30
CA ASP A 89 37.00 11.43 0.97
C ASP A 89 36.42 12.10 2.24
N TYR A 90 35.39 12.94 2.12
CA TYR A 90 34.83 13.68 3.26
C TYR A 90 34.32 12.80 4.42
N LEU A 91 33.85 11.59 4.10
CA LEU A 91 33.38 10.63 5.10
C LEU A 91 34.51 9.83 5.77
N VAL A 92 35.73 9.86 5.24
CA VAL A 92 36.85 9.03 5.75
C VAL A 92 37.23 9.41 7.18
N PRO A 93 37.44 10.70 7.55
CA PRO A 93 37.74 11.08 8.93
C PRO A 93 36.65 10.64 9.91
N LEU A 94 35.38 10.84 9.55
CA LEU A 94 34.25 10.40 10.37
C LEU A 94 34.24 8.87 10.53
N ALA A 95 34.44 8.14 9.43
CA ALA A 95 34.49 6.69 9.45
C ALA A 95 35.60 6.16 10.38
N LEU A 96 36.78 6.80 10.39
CA LEU A 96 37.86 6.47 11.31
C LEU A 96 37.46 6.64 12.78
N VAL A 97 36.72 7.71 13.11
CA VAL A 97 36.19 7.95 14.45
C VAL A 97 35.15 6.89 14.82
N LEU A 98 34.21 6.56 13.92
CA LEU A 98 33.14 5.61 14.19
C LEU A 98 33.61 4.15 14.21
N ARG A 99 34.66 3.80 13.48
CA ARG A 99 35.18 2.43 13.34
C ARG A 99 35.38 1.73 14.69
N GLY A 100 35.94 2.43 15.69
CA GLY A 100 36.19 1.87 17.03
C GLY A 100 34.91 1.59 17.84
N HIS A 101 33.76 2.07 17.38
CA HIS A 101 32.48 2.00 18.08
C HIS A 101 31.42 1.20 17.31
N MET A 102 31.71 0.75 16.09
CA MET A 102 30.78 -0.03 15.27
C MET A 102 30.35 -1.35 15.91
N ALA A 103 31.17 -1.92 16.81
CA ALA A 103 30.80 -3.14 17.54
C ALA A 103 29.55 -3.00 18.43
N ARG A 104 29.21 -1.77 18.82
CA ARG A 104 28.00 -1.46 19.59
C ARG A 104 26.95 -0.67 18.80
N CYS A 105 27.15 -0.50 17.49
CA CYS A 105 26.17 0.16 16.63
C CYS A 105 24.97 -0.78 16.44
N GLU A 106 23.79 -0.29 16.78
CA GLU A 106 22.51 -0.99 16.64
C GLU A 106 21.75 -0.51 15.39
N GLU A 107 21.79 0.79 15.12
CA GLU A 107 21.20 1.39 13.92
C GLU A 107 22.22 2.29 13.22
N LEU A 108 22.31 2.18 11.90
CA LEU A 108 23.12 3.03 11.04
C LEU A 108 22.28 3.49 9.85
N GLU A 109 22.10 4.80 9.71
CA GLU A 109 21.50 5.43 8.55
C GLU A 109 22.53 6.36 7.88
N ILE A 110 22.71 6.25 6.57
CA ILE A 110 23.61 7.11 5.80
C ILE A 110 22.87 7.64 4.57
N ILE A 111 22.81 8.96 4.46
CA ILE A 111 22.32 9.68 3.28
C ILE A 111 23.50 10.46 2.71
N ALA A 112 24.13 9.96 1.65
CA ALA A 112 25.34 10.54 1.06
C ALA A 112 25.54 10.06 -0.39
N LEU A 113 26.55 10.61 -1.09
CA LEU A 113 26.85 10.20 -2.46
C LEU A 113 27.50 8.80 -2.51
N PRO A 114 27.34 8.03 -3.60
CA PRO A 114 27.87 6.67 -3.68
C PRO A 114 29.38 6.54 -3.40
N PRO A 115 30.28 7.38 -3.96
CA PRO A 115 31.71 7.29 -3.66
C PRO A 115 32.01 7.45 -2.17
N GLN A 116 31.36 8.43 -1.53
CA GLN A 116 31.54 8.73 -0.10
C GLN A 116 31.11 7.55 0.78
N ILE A 117 29.95 6.95 0.49
CA ILE A 117 29.45 5.79 1.23
C ILE A 117 30.37 4.58 1.01
N GLN A 118 30.88 4.38 -0.21
CA GLN A 118 31.82 3.30 -0.48
C GLN A 118 33.12 3.47 0.32
N CYS A 119 33.67 4.69 0.37
CA CYS A 119 34.82 5.01 1.22
C CYS A 119 34.51 4.76 2.70
N PHE A 120 33.34 5.19 3.19
CA PHE A 120 32.88 4.91 4.55
C PHE A 120 32.85 3.41 4.86
N MET A 121 32.25 2.59 3.99
CA MET A 121 32.14 1.15 4.19
C MET A 121 33.50 0.45 4.18
N ASN A 122 34.43 0.89 3.35
CA ASN A 122 35.79 0.35 3.30
C ASN A 122 36.54 0.61 4.62
N VAL A 123 36.38 1.79 5.20
CA VAL A 123 37.03 2.15 6.48
C VAL A 123 36.35 1.44 7.67
N CYS A 124 35.02 1.34 7.65
CA CYS A 124 34.21 0.71 8.69
C CYS A 124 34.04 -0.81 8.53
N ALA A 125 34.94 -1.48 7.80
CA ALA A 125 34.98 -2.93 7.63
C ALA A 125 35.43 -3.65 8.93
N VAL A 126 34.57 -3.66 9.95
CA VAL A 126 34.80 -4.25 11.27
C VAL A 126 33.60 -5.09 11.71
N GLU A 127 33.73 -5.80 12.82
CA GLU A 127 32.64 -6.59 13.40
C GLU A 127 31.53 -5.69 13.96
N THR A 128 30.28 -5.98 13.60
CA THR A 128 29.08 -5.21 14.01
C THR A 128 27.99 -6.12 14.59
N PRO A 129 28.26 -6.83 15.70
CA PRO A 129 27.35 -7.85 16.25
C PRO A 129 25.97 -7.34 16.66
N LEU A 130 25.84 -6.04 16.97
CA LEU A 130 24.59 -5.45 17.42
C LEU A 130 23.79 -4.78 16.31
N LEU A 131 24.31 -4.71 15.08
CA LEU A 131 23.68 -3.96 14.00
C LEU A 131 22.39 -4.64 13.53
N ARG A 132 21.25 -4.05 13.92
CA ARG A 132 19.90 -4.52 13.61
C ARG A 132 19.26 -3.76 12.47
N ARG A 133 19.73 -2.55 12.19
CA ARG A 133 19.15 -1.70 11.15
C ARG A 133 20.22 -0.97 10.38
N LEU A 134 20.26 -1.18 9.07
CA LEU A 134 21.13 -0.47 8.14
C LEU A 134 20.26 0.19 7.07
N ILE A 135 20.29 1.51 7.00
CA ILE A 135 19.58 2.28 5.99
C ILE A 135 20.60 3.08 5.20
N ILE A 136 20.58 2.95 3.88
CA ILE A 136 21.44 3.73 2.99
C ILE A 136 20.55 4.38 1.95
N ARG A 137 20.65 5.70 1.81
CA ARG A 137 19.89 6.45 0.82
C ARG A 137 20.81 7.34 0.02
N LEU A 138 20.50 7.45 -1.27
CA LEU A 138 21.08 8.51 -2.09
C LEU A 138 20.28 9.82 -1.91
N PRO A 139 20.94 11.00 -1.89
CA PRO A 139 20.28 12.30 -1.88
C PRO A 139 19.23 12.43 -3.00
N HIS A 140 18.16 13.19 -2.76
CA HIS A 140 17.06 13.34 -3.72
C HIS A 140 17.50 13.96 -5.05
N ASP A 141 18.53 14.80 -5.05
CA ASP A 141 19.03 15.44 -6.27
C ASP A 141 19.64 14.42 -7.26
N CYS A 142 20.06 13.24 -6.79
CA CYS A 142 20.49 12.14 -7.65
C CYS A 142 19.31 11.35 -8.27
N ARG A 143 18.05 11.72 -7.99
CA ARG A 143 16.86 10.99 -8.45
C ARG A 143 16.20 11.62 -9.69
N ASN A 144 16.48 12.89 -9.98
CA ASN A 144 15.76 13.63 -11.02
C ASN A 144 16.39 13.42 -12.40
N ASP A 145 16.24 12.21 -12.94
CA ASP A 145 16.52 11.88 -14.35
C ASP A 145 15.36 12.27 -15.29
N ASP A 146 14.28 12.86 -14.76
CA ASP A 146 13.05 13.18 -15.52
C ASP A 146 13.23 14.24 -16.64
N GLU A 147 14.43 14.84 -16.78
CA GLU A 147 14.77 15.69 -17.92
C GLU A 147 16.02 15.21 -18.69
N GLY A 148 16.15 13.91 -18.90
CA GLY A 148 16.50 13.30 -20.19
C GLY A 148 17.86 13.58 -20.87
N LEU A 149 18.75 14.46 -20.40
CA LEU A 149 19.94 14.81 -21.21
C LEU A 149 21.26 15.09 -20.48
N LEU A 150 21.31 15.23 -19.14
CA LEU A 150 22.55 15.69 -18.49
C LEU A 150 23.20 14.72 -17.49
N PHE A 151 22.47 13.81 -16.86
CA PHE A 151 23.06 12.74 -16.03
C PHE A 151 22.92 11.39 -16.72
N GLY A 152 23.63 11.23 -17.84
CA GLY A 152 23.55 9.99 -18.63
C GLY A 152 23.91 8.78 -17.78
N ASN A 153 22.97 7.85 -17.60
CA ASN A 153 23.12 6.49 -17.07
C ASN A 153 24.40 6.26 -16.25
N ILE A 154 24.61 7.02 -15.18
CA ILE A 154 25.83 6.89 -14.37
C ILE A 154 25.69 5.58 -13.60
N TRP A 155 26.29 4.53 -14.15
CA TRP A 155 26.30 3.22 -13.55
C TRP A 155 27.21 3.25 -12.32
N HIS A 156 26.63 3.12 -11.14
CA HIS A 156 27.38 2.94 -9.92
C HIS A 156 27.65 1.45 -9.70
N PRO A 157 28.90 1.06 -9.34
CA PRO A 157 29.17 -0.30 -8.97
C PRO A 157 28.35 -0.69 -7.72
N PRO A 158 28.08 -2.00 -7.53
CA PRO A 158 27.45 -2.51 -6.32
C PRO A 158 28.15 -2.03 -5.04
N LEU A 159 27.38 -1.58 -4.05
CA LEU A 159 27.91 -1.20 -2.75
C LEU A 159 28.40 -2.44 -2.00
N VAL A 160 29.70 -2.53 -1.74
CA VAL A 160 30.23 -3.64 -0.92
C VAL A 160 30.03 -3.33 0.56
N VAL A 161 29.04 -3.95 1.18
CA VAL A 161 28.78 -3.85 2.62
C VAL A 161 29.75 -4.77 3.36
N SER A 162 30.80 -4.17 3.91
CA SER A 162 31.97 -4.87 4.45
C SER A 162 31.92 -5.18 5.95
N PHE A 163 30.73 -5.13 6.55
CA PHE A 163 30.54 -5.50 7.94
C PHE A 163 30.79 -7.00 8.16
N ALA A 164 31.34 -7.35 9.33
CA ALA A 164 31.56 -8.73 9.72
C ALA A 164 30.65 -9.13 10.88
N LEU A 165 30.16 -10.37 10.86
CA LEU A 165 29.52 -10.97 12.02
C LEU A 165 30.57 -11.73 12.83
N PRO A 166 30.46 -11.76 14.17
CA PRO A 166 31.29 -12.66 14.97
C PRO A 166 31.05 -14.10 14.54
N ARG A 167 32.09 -14.94 14.61
CA ARG A 167 32.01 -16.36 14.16
C ARG A 167 30.97 -17.21 14.89
N ASN A 168 30.54 -16.80 16.09
CA ASN A 168 29.58 -17.55 16.93
C ASN A 168 28.68 -16.57 17.69
N PRO A 169 27.73 -15.89 17.03
CA PRO A 169 26.81 -15.01 17.73
C PRO A 169 25.87 -15.87 18.59
N PRO A 170 25.60 -15.51 19.86
CA PRO A 170 24.74 -16.29 20.75
C PRO A 170 23.30 -16.40 20.22
N LEU A 171 22.86 -15.45 19.41
CA LEU A 171 21.70 -15.56 18.52
C LEU A 171 22.01 -14.81 17.22
N PRO A 172 21.59 -15.32 16.04
CA PRO A 172 21.71 -14.57 14.79
C PRO A 172 20.89 -13.28 14.92
N PRO A 173 21.51 -12.09 14.73
CA PRO A 173 20.78 -10.85 14.78
C PRO A 173 19.72 -10.83 13.67
N ARG A 174 18.54 -10.30 13.97
CA ARG A 174 17.52 -10.02 12.97
C ARG A 174 17.79 -8.64 12.41
N THR A 175 18.44 -8.58 11.27
CA THR A 175 18.85 -7.31 10.66
C THR A 175 17.91 -6.94 9.52
N LEU A 176 17.41 -5.71 9.59
CA LEU A 176 16.74 -5.00 8.50
C LEU A 176 17.78 -4.19 7.72
N VAL A 177 17.82 -4.40 6.40
CA VAL A 177 18.63 -3.58 5.49
C VAL A 177 17.71 -2.90 4.49
N LYS A 178 17.77 -1.56 4.42
CA LYS A 178 17.07 -0.76 3.42
C LYS A 178 18.07 0.03 2.57
N MET A 179 17.94 -0.07 1.25
CA MET A 179 18.80 0.61 0.28
C MET A 179 17.94 1.38 -0.73
N ASP A 180 18.09 2.71 -0.78
CA ASP A 180 17.36 3.55 -1.73
C ASP A 180 18.28 3.96 -2.89
N ASN A 181 17.94 3.55 -4.10
CA ASN A 181 18.60 3.77 -5.40
C ASN A 181 19.98 3.11 -5.54
N TRP A 182 20.30 2.12 -4.72
CA TRP A 182 21.59 1.46 -4.79
C TRP A 182 21.52 -0.04 -4.46
N TYR A 183 22.22 -0.83 -5.26
CA TYR A 183 22.29 -2.27 -5.12
C TYR A 183 23.47 -2.69 -4.21
N PRO A 184 23.22 -3.46 -3.13
CA PRO A 184 24.26 -3.91 -2.21
C PRO A 184 24.84 -5.28 -2.58
N ARG A 185 26.11 -5.48 -2.26
CA ARG A 185 26.78 -6.77 -2.20
C ARG A 185 27.24 -7.03 -0.77
N PHE A 186 26.67 -8.06 -0.15
CA PHE A 186 27.01 -8.46 1.20
C PHE A 186 28.15 -9.48 1.22
N LEU A 187 29.08 -9.30 2.14
CA LEU A 187 30.04 -10.33 2.55
C LEU A 187 29.39 -11.22 3.62
N SER A 188 30.10 -11.56 4.70
CA SER A 188 29.55 -12.35 5.82
C SER A 188 28.34 -11.70 6.52
N PHE A 189 28.16 -10.38 6.40
CA PHE A 189 27.03 -9.68 7.01
C PHE A 189 25.67 -10.16 6.49
N GLY A 190 25.61 -10.67 5.25
CA GLY A 190 24.36 -11.11 4.66
C GLY A 190 23.67 -12.22 5.47
N GLU A 191 24.42 -13.03 6.21
CA GLU A 191 23.88 -14.09 7.08
C GLU A 191 22.99 -13.56 8.21
N ALA A 192 23.13 -12.29 8.61
CA ALA A 192 22.27 -11.66 9.62
C ALA A 192 21.00 -11.02 9.04
N ILE A 193 20.92 -10.89 7.72
CA ILE A 193 19.83 -10.15 7.09
C ILE A 193 18.59 -11.02 7.07
N THR A 194 17.55 -10.56 7.75
CA THR A 194 16.22 -11.20 7.78
C THR A 194 15.19 -10.39 7.00
N GLU A 195 15.40 -9.09 6.85
CA GLU A 195 14.52 -8.21 6.07
C GLU A 195 15.37 -7.35 5.13
N LEU A 196 15.07 -7.38 3.84
CA LEU A 196 15.80 -6.65 2.81
C LEU A 196 14.83 -5.82 1.98
N GLU A 197 15.03 -4.51 1.97
CA GLU A 197 14.30 -3.57 1.12
C GLU A 197 15.29 -2.88 0.17
N ILE A 198 15.09 -3.02 -1.13
CA ILE A 198 15.87 -2.34 -2.16
C ILE A 198 14.89 -1.57 -3.02
N GLU A 199 14.96 -0.25 -2.94
CA GLU A 199 14.07 0.65 -3.66
C GLU A 199 14.90 1.46 -4.65
N GLY A 200 15.00 1.10 -5.92
CA GLY A 200 15.91 1.84 -6.79
C GLY A 200 15.79 1.67 -8.30
N ARG A 201 15.84 2.80 -9.01
CA ARG A 201 15.80 2.84 -10.48
C ARG A 201 17.16 2.59 -11.16
N VAL A 202 18.27 2.77 -10.45
CA VAL A 202 19.55 3.11 -11.12
C VAL A 202 20.55 1.94 -11.20
N THR A 203 20.39 0.85 -10.45
CA THR A 203 21.56 -0.04 -10.19
C THR A 203 21.41 -1.54 -10.45
N ILE A 204 20.22 -2.07 -10.67
CA ILE A 204 20.09 -3.50 -10.99
C ILE A 204 20.26 -3.68 -12.50
N SER A 205 21.47 -4.02 -12.93
CA SER A 205 21.79 -4.20 -14.34
C SER A 205 21.85 -5.65 -14.81
N LYS A 206 21.90 -6.63 -13.88
CA LYS A 206 22.03 -8.06 -14.19
C LYS A 206 21.33 -8.94 -13.15
N THR A 207 20.67 -10.00 -13.61
CA THR A 207 19.95 -10.94 -12.74
C THR A 207 20.94 -11.67 -11.82
N ASP A 208 22.13 -11.99 -12.34
CA ASP A 208 23.22 -12.63 -11.59
C ASP A 208 23.68 -11.83 -10.35
N ASP A 209 23.56 -10.49 -10.39
CA ASP A 209 23.88 -9.67 -9.25
C ASP A 209 22.83 -9.90 -8.16
N LEU A 210 21.53 -9.81 -8.45
CA LEU A 210 20.47 -10.14 -7.49
C LEU A 210 20.64 -11.55 -6.90
N LEU A 211 20.92 -12.54 -7.74
CA LEU A 211 21.17 -13.92 -7.28
C LEU A 211 22.39 -14.01 -6.36
N ARG A 212 23.48 -13.30 -6.66
CA ARG A 212 24.66 -13.25 -5.78
C ARG A 212 24.35 -12.61 -4.43
N MET A 213 23.53 -11.58 -4.42
CA MET A 213 23.06 -10.94 -3.18
C MET A 213 22.19 -11.89 -2.37
N PHE A 214 21.24 -12.59 -3.00
CA PHE A 214 20.41 -13.57 -2.31
C PHE A 214 21.20 -14.74 -1.74
N ARG A 215 22.24 -15.22 -2.44
CA ARG A 215 23.17 -16.24 -1.91
C ARG A 215 23.89 -15.77 -0.64
N SER A 216 24.15 -14.47 -0.51
CA SER A 216 24.74 -13.91 0.71
C SER A 216 23.73 -13.83 1.87
N CYS A 217 22.42 -13.93 1.61
CA CYS A 217 21.34 -13.72 2.59
C CYS A 217 20.47 -14.97 2.82
N PRO A 218 21.03 -16.10 3.28
CA PRO A 218 20.28 -17.36 3.42
C PRO A 218 19.16 -17.32 4.46
N ASN A 219 19.23 -16.39 5.43
CA ASN A 219 18.25 -16.24 6.51
C ASN A 219 17.14 -15.21 6.21
N LEU A 220 17.00 -14.82 4.94
CA LEU A 220 16.04 -13.81 4.52
C LEU A 220 14.60 -14.29 4.75
N VAL A 221 13.80 -13.48 5.46
CA VAL A 221 12.39 -13.76 5.78
C VAL A 221 11.45 -12.88 4.96
N LYS A 222 11.82 -11.61 4.76
CA LYS A 222 11.07 -10.66 3.94
C LYS A 222 11.99 -9.98 2.93
N CYS A 223 11.52 -9.86 1.69
CA CYS A 223 12.21 -9.14 0.64
C CYS A 223 11.25 -8.19 -0.07
N PHE A 224 11.67 -6.93 -0.22
CA PHE A 224 11.04 -5.94 -1.08
C PHE A 224 12.07 -5.47 -2.11
N LEU A 225 11.77 -5.65 -3.39
CA LEU A 225 12.57 -5.16 -4.50
C LEU A 225 11.73 -4.18 -5.32
N SER A 226 12.29 -3.01 -5.64
CA SER A 226 11.73 -2.08 -6.61
C SER A 226 12.80 -1.70 -7.63
N GLY A 227 12.50 -1.86 -8.93
CA GLY A 227 13.38 -1.53 -10.04
C GLY A 227 12.94 -0.28 -10.83
N ASP A 228 13.35 -0.24 -12.10
CA ASP A 228 12.98 0.77 -13.10
C ASP A 228 12.24 0.09 -14.26
N VAL A 229 11.06 0.59 -14.61
CA VAL A 229 10.24 0.10 -15.74
C VAL A 229 11.03 0.11 -17.04
N MET A 230 11.94 1.08 -17.21
CA MET A 230 12.62 1.30 -18.48
C MET A 230 13.87 0.44 -18.67
N LYS A 231 14.28 -0.34 -17.66
CA LYS A 231 15.55 -1.09 -17.69
C LYS A 231 15.31 -2.59 -17.55
N GLN A 232 15.55 -3.28 -18.66
CA GLN A 232 15.73 -4.73 -18.65
C GLN A 232 16.98 -5.10 -17.86
N ILE A 233 16.82 -6.09 -16.97
CA ILE A 233 17.93 -6.64 -16.18
C ILE A 233 18.76 -7.60 -17.04
N GLY A 234 18.15 -8.18 -18.08
CA GLY A 234 18.79 -9.16 -18.95
C GLY A 234 18.80 -10.57 -18.37
N GLU A 235 19.05 -11.54 -19.25
CA GLU A 235 18.99 -12.97 -18.94
C GLU A 235 20.03 -13.37 -17.88
N ALA A 236 19.63 -14.27 -16.98
CA ALA A 236 20.56 -14.92 -16.06
C ALA A 236 21.53 -15.80 -16.84
N THR A 237 22.75 -15.96 -16.32
CA THR A 237 23.69 -16.91 -16.95
C THR A 237 23.09 -18.33 -16.85
N PRO A 238 22.90 -19.08 -17.96
CA PRO A 238 22.16 -20.36 -17.98
C PRO A 238 22.67 -21.49 -17.06
N LEU A 239 23.82 -21.29 -16.43
CA LEU A 239 24.50 -22.26 -15.56
C LEU A 239 24.44 -21.86 -14.07
N ALA A 240 23.65 -20.85 -13.71
CA ALA A 240 23.52 -20.44 -12.33
C ALA A 240 22.78 -21.52 -11.51
N GLU A 241 23.42 -22.01 -10.45
CA GLU A 241 22.76 -22.88 -9.48
C GLU A 241 21.58 -22.13 -8.83
N PRO A 242 20.41 -22.77 -8.66
CA PRO A 242 19.27 -22.19 -7.96
C PRO A 242 19.66 -21.69 -6.57
N VAL A 243 19.11 -20.54 -6.17
CA VAL A 243 19.37 -19.93 -4.87
C VAL A 243 18.25 -20.30 -3.91
N ALA A 244 18.57 -21.17 -2.95
CA ALA A 244 17.63 -21.58 -1.92
C ALA A 244 17.46 -20.49 -0.86
N LEU A 245 16.22 -20.04 -0.66
CA LEU A 245 15.82 -19.11 0.39
C LEU A 245 14.77 -19.78 1.28
N PRO A 246 15.17 -20.76 2.12
CA PRO A 246 14.24 -21.62 2.84
C PRO A 246 13.42 -20.90 3.91
N HIS A 247 13.79 -19.68 4.27
CA HIS A 247 13.11 -18.88 5.28
C HIS A 247 12.27 -17.74 4.70
N LEU A 248 12.31 -17.52 3.38
CA LEU A 248 11.61 -16.41 2.75
C LEU A 248 10.10 -16.67 2.75
N THR A 249 9.37 -15.87 3.51
CA THR A 249 7.90 -15.99 3.65
C THR A 249 7.15 -14.89 2.93
N TYR A 250 7.81 -13.76 2.66
CA TYR A 250 7.22 -12.59 2.02
C TYR A 250 8.16 -12.06 0.93
N LEU A 251 7.72 -12.09 -0.31
CA LEU A 251 8.43 -11.55 -1.46
C LEU A 251 7.54 -10.52 -2.16
N ARG A 252 8.03 -9.29 -2.24
CA ARG A 252 7.39 -8.22 -3.00
C ARG A 252 8.36 -7.65 -4.03
N ILE A 253 7.91 -7.55 -5.27
CA ILE A 253 8.69 -7.09 -6.41
C ILE A 253 7.89 -6.00 -7.14
N HIS A 254 8.55 -4.92 -7.53
CA HIS A 254 7.92 -3.78 -8.18
C HIS A 254 8.81 -3.27 -9.31
N TYR A 255 8.25 -2.96 -10.48
CA TYR A 255 9.02 -2.33 -11.58
C TYR A 255 10.31 -3.08 -11.95
N ILE A 256 10.30 -4.41 -11.92
CA ILE A 256 11.42 -5.25 -12.33
C ILE A 256 11.02 -5.95 -13.63
N SER A 257 11.64 -5.56 -14.74
CA SER A 257 11.55 -6.30 -16.00
C SER A 257 12.22 -7.67 -15.88
N ASP A 258 11.79 -8.62 -16.71
CA ASP A 258 12.34 -9.98 -16.79
C ASP A 258 12.30 -10.77 -15.45
N VAL A 259 11.28 -10.52 -14.62
CA VAL A 259 11.14 -11.13 -13.29
C VAL A 259 11.08 -12.66 -13.34
N GLU A 260 10.67 -13.25 -14.46
CA GLU A 260 10.76 -14.70 -14.75
C GLU A 260 12.14 -15.25 -14.44
N ASN A 261 13.20 -14.61 -14.95
CA ASN A 261 14.57 -15.08 -14.84
C ASN A 261 15.03 -15.10 -13.38
N LEU A 262 14.53 -14.13 -12.60
CA LEU A 262 14.81 -14.08 -11.17
C LEU A 262 14.06 -15.19 -10.44
N LEU A 263 12.75 -15.34 -10.68
CA LEU A 263 11.90 -16.30 -9.98
C LEU A 263 12.27 -17.76 -10.30
N ASP A 264 12.60 -18.08 -11.55
CA ASP A 264 13.06 -19.42 -11.97
C ASP A 264 14.36 -19.85 -11.28
N ALA A 265 15.20 -18.88 -10.91
CA ALA A 265 16.47 -19.11 -10.24
C ALA A 265 16.35 -19.16 -8.70
N LEU A 266 15.15 -19.01 -8.13
CA LEU A 266 14.90 -19.01 -6.69
C LEU A 266 14.14 -20.26 -6.23
N ASP A 267 14.65 -20.93 -5.19
CA ASP A 267 13.92 -22.00 -4.49
C ASP A 267 13.32 -21.43 -3.19
N LEU A 268 11.98 -21.34 -3.16
CA LEU A 268 11.21 -20.57 -2.18
C LEU A 268 10.20 -21.44 -1.39
N PRO A 269 10.63 -22.54 -0.73
CA PRO A 269 9.71 -23.55 -0.19
C PRO A 269 8.79 -23.04 0.93
N SER A 270 9.18 -21.96 1.62
CA SER A 270 8.44 -21.35 2.73
C SER A 270 7.61 -20.12 2.33
N LEU A 271 7.51 -19.81 1.04
CA LEU A 271 6.84 -18.60 0.58
C LEU A 271 5.35 -18.64 0.92
N GLN A 272 4.87 -17.58 1.59
CA GLN A 272 3.47 -17.43 2.01
C GLN A 272 2.78 -16.24 1.34
N HIS A 273 3.55 -15.21 1.00
CA HIS A 273 3.06 -13.97 0.40
C HIS A 273 3.92 -13.61 -0.81
N LEU A 274 3.29 -13.56 -1.98
CA LEU A 274 3.89 -13.11 -3.23
C LEU A 274 3.13 -11.89 -3.73
N ASP A 275 3.84 -10.79 -3.94
CA ASP A 275 3.27 -9.53 -4.40
C ASP A 275 4.12 -8.90 -5.50
N ILE A 276 3.67 -8.99 -6.75
CA ILE A 276 4.39 -8.48 -7.92
C ILE A 276 3.56 -7.38 -8.56
N TRP A 277 4.14 -6.18 -8.62
CA TRP A 277 3.51 -4.97 -9.14
C TRP A 277 4.21 -4.54 -10.41
N GLU A 278 3.40 -4.08 -11.36
CA GLU A 278 3.85 -3.52 -12.63
C GLU A 278 4.58 -4.58 -13.46
N LEU A 279 3.93 -5.74 -13.51
CA LEU A 279 4.39 -6.96 -14.17
C LEU A 279 4.18 -6.93 -15.68
N GLU A 280 5.27 -6.89 -16.45
CA GLU A 280 5.21 -7.04 -17.90
C GLU A 280 5.04 -8.51 -18.29
N TRP A 281 3.85 -8.88 -18.77
CA TRP A 281 3.53 -10.27 -19.11
C TRP A 281 4.24 -10.81 -20.35
N HIS A 282 5.03 -11.87 -20.16
CA HIS A 282 5.68 -12.67 -21.20
C HIS A 282 5.20 -14.12 -21.15
N GLU A 283 5.33 -14.85 -22.26
CA GLU A 283 4.96 -16.28 -22.32
C GLU A 283 5.76 -17.12 -21.32
N VAL A 284 7.06 -16.82 -21.15
CA VAL A 284 7.97 -17.53 -20.24
C VAL A 284 7.48 -17.46 -18.79
N MET A 285 6.91 -16.32 -18.37
CA MET A 285 6.39 -16.15 -17.03
C MET A 285 5.25 -17.10 -16.67
N LEU A 286 4.49 -17.60 -17.65
CA LEU A 286 3.45 -18.59 -17.37
C LEU A 286 4.06 -19.85 -16.77
N GLY A 287 5.15 -20.35 -17.36
CA GLY A 287 5.90 -21.48 -16.84
C GLY A 287 6.48 -21.20 -15.45
N THR A 288 7.10 -20.03 -15.30
CA THR A 288 7.71 -19.61 -14.01
C THR A 288 6.68 -19.56 -12.88
N PHE A 289 5.54 -18.89 -13.07
CA PHE A 289 4.49 -18.83 -12.04
C PHE A 289 3.86 -20.19 -11.80
N TRP A 290 3.70 -21.00 -12.83
CA TRP A 290 3.18 -22.35 -12.71
C TRP A 290 4.04 -23.21 -11.78
N ASP A 291 5.35 -23.22 -12.03
CA ASP A 291 6.30 -23.99 -11.23
C ASP A 291 6.47 -23.42 -9.83
N LEU A 292 6.44 -22.09 -9.68
CA LEU A 292 6.44 -21.41 -8.38
C LEU A 292 5.20 -21.79 -7.55
N PHE A 293 4.00 -21.73 -8.12
CA PHE A 293 2.77 -22.06 -7.40
C PHE A 293 2.70 -23.55 -7.03
N ARG A 294 3.26 -24.42 -7.87
CA ARG A 294 3.35 -25.86 -7.60
C ARG A 294 4.35 -26.19 -6.48
N SER A 295 5.49 -25.51 -6.45
CA SER A 295 6.53 -25.72 -5.44
C SER A 295 6.17 -25.10 -4.08
N CYS A 296 5.51 -23.94 -4.07
CA CYS A 296 5.23 -23.16 -2.87
C CYS A 296 3.86 -23.52 -2.24
N THR A 297 3.77 -24.70 -1.62
CA THR A 297 2.53 -25.20 -0.99
C THR A 297 2.01 -24.34 0.17
N SER A 298 2.85 -23.46 0.73
CA SER A 298 2.51 -22.56 1.84
C SER A 298 1.93 -21.21 1.37
N LEU A 299 1.79 -20.97 0.07
CA LEU A 299 1.27 -19.71 -0.47
C LEU A 299 -0.16 -19.43 0.02
N SER A 300 -0.30 -18.34 0.78
CA SER A 300 -1.57 -17.87 1.34
C SER A 300 -2.09 -16.59 0.71
N SER A 301 -1.20 -15.78 0.13
CA SER A 301 -1.53 -14.49 -0.48
C SER A 301 -0.75 -14.32 -1.78
N ILE A 302 -1.47 -14.11 -2.88
CA ILE A 302 -0.90 -13.88 -4.22
C ILE A 302 -1.47 -12.56 -4.75
N SER A 303 -0.60 -11.68 -5.22
CA SER A 303 -0.97 -10.42 -5.85
C SER A 303 -0.10 -10.19 -7.08
N LEU A 304 -0.71 -10.16 -8.25
CA LEU A 304 -0.07 -9.96 -9.56
C LEU A 304 -0.75 -8.78 -10.24
N THR A 305 -0.17 -7.59 -10.18
CA THR A 305 -0.78 -6.36 -10.67
C THR A 305 0.05 -5.71 -11.77
N TYR A 306 -0.63 -5.03 -12.69
CA TYR A 306 -0.03 -4.32 -13.83
C TYR A 306 -0.89 -3.08 -14.13
N ASP A 307 -0.27 -1.94 -14.45
CA ASP A 307 -0.99 -0.68 -14.74
C ASP A 307 -1.06 -0.33 -16.24
N SER A 308 -0.14 -0.83 -17.07
CA SER A 308 -0.19 -0.57 -18.52
C SER A 308 -1.14 -1.51 -19.28
N TYR A 309 -1.63 -1.07 -20.43
CA TYR A 309 -2.32 -1.95 -21.37
C TYR A 309 -1.29 -2.55 -22.33
N CYS A 310 -1.06 -3.86 -22.27
CA CYS A 310 -0.32 -4.55 -23.32
C CYS A 310 -1.19 -4.68 -24.58
N SER A 311 -0.58 -4.48 -25.74
CA SER A 311 -1.21 -4.71 -27.05
C SER A 311 -1.66 -6.16 -27.20
N GLU A 312 -2.73 -6.36 -27.97
CA GLU A 312 -3.28 -7.69 -28.30
C GLU A 312 -2.23 -8.57 -28.98
N THR A 313 -1.73 -9.57 -28.27
CA THR A 313 -0.97 -10.69 -28.83
C THR A 313 -1.86 -11.92 -28.91
N ASP A 314 -1.51 -12.86 -29.79
CA ASP A 314 -2.20 -14.15 -29.87
C ASP A 314 -2.17 -14.89 -28.52
N LEU A 315 -3.22 -15.67 -28.26
CA LEU A 315 -3.39 -16.40 -26.99
C LEU A 315 -2.38 -17.56 -26.92
N PRO A 316 -1.49 -17.62 -25.90
CA PRO A 316 -0.51 -18.70 -25.81
C PRO A 316 -1.20 -20.04 -25.57
N ASP A 317 -0.72 -21.10 -26.23
CA ASP A 317 -1.20 -22.47 -26.04
C ASP A 317 -0.61 -23.05 -24.75
N PHE A 318 -1.26 -22.78 -23.62
CA PHE A 318 -0.84 -23.26 -22.31
C PHE A 318 -1.62 -24.52 -21.91
N ALA A 319 -1.07 -25.69 -22.23
CA ALA A 319 -1.64 -27.01 -21.94
C ALA A 319 -1.28 -27.54 -20.53
N GLY A 320 -1.47 -26.73 -19.49
CA GLY A 320 -1.27 -27.16 -18.10
C GLY A 320 -2.43 -27.99 -17.54
N ASP A 321 -2.14 -28.97 -16.67
CA ASP A 321 -3.15 -29.62 -15.82
C ASP A 321 -3.79 -28.61 -14.86
N THR A 322 -4.97 -28.87 -14.31
CA THR A 322 -5.55 -27.98 -13.28
C THR A 322 -4.71 -27.98 -11.98
N LEU A 323 -4.34 -26.79 -11.50
CA LEU A 323 -3.56 -26.56 -10.28
C LEU A 323 -4.44 -26.08 -9.13
N HIS A 324 -4.45 -26.86 -8.04
CA HIS A 324 -5.17 -26.54 -6.82
C HIS A 324 -4.26 -25.79 -5.84
N LEU A 325 -4.72 -24.62 -5.38
CA LEU A 325 -4.00 -23.81 -4.38
C LEU A 325 -4.82 -23.70 -3.09
N PRO A 326 -4.85 -24.76 -2.26
CA PRO A 326 -5.73 -24.81 -1.09
C PRO A 326 -5.31 -23.86 0.04
N SER A 327 -4.05 -23.44 0.09
CA SER A 327 -3.56 -22.52 1.13
C SER A 327 -3.91 -21.06 0.84
N VAL A 328 -4.28 -20.72 -0.39
CA VAL A 328 -4.51 -19.33 -0.83
C VAL A 328 -5.82 -18.80 -0.26
N THR A 329 -5.70 -17.74 0.55
CA THR A 329 -6.81 -17.02 1.17
C THR A 329 -7.05 -15.65 0.54
N ARG A 330 -6.02 -15.06 -0.07
CA ARG A 330 -6.11 -13.77 -0.79
C ARG A 330 -5.50 -13.90 -2.18
N PHE A 331 -6.26 -13.51 -3.20
CA PHE A 331 -5.82 -13.57 -4.59
C PHE A 331 -6.17 -12.27 -5.30
N THR A 332 -5.16 -11.55 -5.79
CA THR A 332 -5.31 -10.35 -6.61
C THR A 332 -4.60 -10.56 -7.95
N CYS A 333 -5.30 -10.33 -9.06
CA CYS A 333 -4.73 -10.44 -10.40
C CYS A 333 -5.27 -9.35 -11.33
N HIS A 334 -4.37 -8.62 -12.00
CA HIS A 334 -4.70 -7.79 -13.15
C HIS A 334 -4.44 -8.61 -14.41
N GLY A 335 -5.53 -9.02 -15.04
CA GLY A 335 -5.60 -9.84 -16.23
C GLY A 335 -5.03 -9.17 -17.48
N ASN A 336 -4.49 -10.03 -18.32
CA ASN A 336 -4.15 -9.80 -19.71
C ASN A 336 -4.31 -11.14 -20.48
N ILE A 337 -4.13 -11.15 -21.80
CA ILE A 337 -4.32 -12.36 -22.62
C ILE A 337 -3.45 -13.54 -22.14
N ILE A 338 -2.21 -13.25 -21.73
CA ILE A 338 -1.23 -14.25 -21.29
C ILE A 338 -1.66 -14.88 -19.96
N VAL A 339 -1.84 -14.08 -18.89
CA VAL A 339 -2.22 -14.59 -17.57
C VAL A 339 -3.59 -15.25 -17.55
N ASN A 340 -4.49 -14.90 -18.48
CA ASN A 340 -5.77 -15.60 -18.62
C ASN A 340 -5.59 -17.10 -18.89
N ALA A 341 -4.52 -17.51 -19.59
CA ALA A 341 -4.18 -18.91 -19.79
C ALA A 341 -3.81 -19.60 -18.47
N LEU A 342 -3.04 -18.93 -17.61
CA LEU A 342 -2.72 -19.40 -16.25
C LEU A 342 -3.98 -19.47 -15.37
N LEU A 343 -4.79 -18.40 -15.33
CA LEU A 343 -5.98 -18.32 -14.47
C LEU A 343 -7.01 -19.42 -14.76
N ARG A 344 -7.17 -19.82 -16.03
CA ARG A 344 -8.04 -20.94 -16.42
C ARG A 344 -7.62 -22.28 -15.81
N GLN A 345 -6.36 -22.42 -15.42
CA GLN A 345 -5.87 -23.65 -14.82
C GLN A 345 -5.88 -23.61 -13.29
N LEU A 346 -6.26 -22.49 -12.66
CA LEU A 346 -6.26 -22.38 -11.20
C LEU A 346 -7.59 -22.79 -10.56
N VAL A 347 -7.49 -23.43 -9.40
CA VAL A 347 -8.62 -23.73 -8.50
C VAL A 347 -8.28 -23.23 -7.09
N LEU A 348 -9.12 -22.33 -6.57
CA LEU A 348 -8.87 -21.57 -5.34
C LEU A 348 -9.94 -21.87 -4.26
N PRO A 349 -9.96 -23.07 -3.66
CA PRO A 349 -11.10 -23.52 -2.86
C PRO A 349 -11.36 -22.73 -1.57
N ASN A 350 -10.30 -22.14 -1.00
CA ASN A 350 -10.31 -21.48 0.31
C ASN A 350 -10.09 -19.96 0.24
N VAL A 351 -10.19 -19.37 -0.96
CA VAL A 351 -9.99 -17.92 -1.10
C VAL A 351 -11.14 -17.17 -0.43
N GLN A 352 -10.78 -16.18 0.39
CA GLN A 352 -11.69 -15.30 1.13
C GLN A 352 -11.75 -13.90 0.51
N GLU A 353 -10.67 -13.46 -0.10
CA GLU A 353 -10.57 -12.17 -0.81
C GLU A 353 -10.10 -12.40 -2.25
N LEU A 354 -10.96 -12.10 -3.22
CA LEU A 354 -10.67 -12.25 -4.66
C LEU A 354 -10.79 -10.90 -5.37
N LYS A 355 -9.69 -10.42 -5.96
CA LYS A 355 -9.67 -9.17 -6.74
C LYS A 355 -9.17 -9.45 -8.15
N LEU A 356 -10.03 -9.25 -9.14
CA LEU A 356 -9.71 -9.50 -10.55
C LEU A 356 -9.98 -8.24 -11.37
N ARG A 357 -9.02 -7.81 -12.17
CA ARG A 357 -9.18 -6.66 -13.08
C ARG A 357 -8.84 -7.08 -14.51
N ASN A 358 -9.60 -6.68 -15.53
CA ASN A 358 -9.36 -7.04 -16.94
C ASN A 358 -9.30 -8.57 -17.19
N VAL A 359 -10.09 -9.35 -16.45
CA VAL A 359 -10.17 -10.82 -16.60
C VAL A 359 -11.50 -11.19 -17.27
N PRO A 360 -11.51 -12.01 -18.35
CA PRO A 360 -12.72 -12.50 -18.99
C PRO A 360 -13.74 -13.13 -18.03
N SER A 361 -15.03 -12.94 -18.34
CA SER A 361 -16.12 -13.34 -17.42
C SER A 361 -16.23 -14.85 -17.19
N ASP A 362 -15.83 -15.69 -18.15
CA ASP A 362 -15.71 -17.15 -18.00
C ASP A 362 -14.70 -17.52 -16.90
N ILE A 363 -13.55 -16.87 -16.90
CA ILE A 363 -12.49 -17.13 -15.92
C ILE A 363 -12.91 -16.64 -14.53
N VAL A 364 -13.51 -15.44 -14.46
CA VAL A 364 -14.08 -14.92 -13.21
C VAL A 364 -15.12 -15.91 -12.66
N HIS A 365 -16.02 -16.40 -13.52
CA HIS A 365 -17.04 -17.38 -13.16
C HIS A 365 -16.44 -18.68 -12.64
N GLN A 366 -15.43 -19.23 -13.32
CA GLN A 366 -14.72 -20.43 -12.90
C GLN A 366 -14.08 -20.25 -11.51
N LEU A 367 -13.30 -19.18 -11.32
CA LEU A 367 -12.59 -18.93 -10.07
C LEU A 367 -13.58 -18.74 -8.92
N VAL A 368 -14.61 -17.91 -9.12
CA VAL A 368 -15.67 -17.67 -8.13
C VAL A 368 -16.43 -18.96 -7.81
N SER A 369 -16.77 -19.78 -8.81
CA SER A 369 -17.46 -21.07 -8.62
C SER A 369 -16.63 -22.05 -7.79
N SER A 370 -15.30 -22.00 -7.90
CA SER A 370 -14.41 -22.83 -7.10
C SER A 370 -14.23 -22.33 -5.65
N SER A 371 -14.60 -21.09 -5.36
CA SER A 371 -14.26 -20.36 -4.13
C SER A 371 -15.37 -20.39 -3.08
N THR A 372 -15.48 -21.50 -2.35
CA THR A 372 -16.61 -21.70 -1.40
C THR A 372 -16.59 -20.80 -0.15
N GLN A 373 -15.43 -20.20 0.17
CA GLN A 373 -15.24 -19.36 1.36
C GLN A 373 -15.15 -17.86 1.04
N LEU A 374 -15.57 -17.45 -0.16
CA LEU A 374 -15.37 -16.08 -0.62
C LEU A 374 -16.18 -15.10 0.23
N CYS A 375 -15.50 -14.16 0.89
CA CYS A 375 -16.10 -13.14 1.76
C CYS A 375 -16.11 -11.75 1.11
N THR A 376 -15.06 -11.45 0.34
CA THR A 376 -14.85 -10.17 -0.34
C THR A 376 -14.46 -10.42 -1.78
N ALA A 377 -15.15 -9.77 -2.72
CA ALA A 377 -14.83 -9.84 -4.14
C ALA A 377 -14.75 -8.44 -4.76
N ALA A 378 -13.76 -8.20 -5.61
CA ALA A 378 -13.67 -7.01 -6.44
C ALA A 378 -13.39 -7.40 -7.89
N PHE A 379 -14.20 -6.89 -8.81
CA PHE A 379 -14.12 -7.16 -10.24
C PHE A 379 -13.98 -5.83 -10.97
N GLY A 380 -12.99 -5.71 -11.85
CA GLY A 380 -12.69 -4.45 -12.53
C GLY A 380 -12.42 -4.61 -14.03
N GLY A 381 -12.68 -3.55 -14.79
CA GLY A 381 -12.30 -3.45 -16.20
C GLY A 381 -13.27 -4.07 -17.21
N THR A 382 -12.82 -4.17 -18.45
CA THR A 382 -13.59 -4.77 -19.55
C THR A 382 -13.48 -6.29 -19.46
N MET A 383 -14.62 -6.96 -19.34
CA MET A 383 -14.70 -8.42 -19.43
C MET A 383 -15.32 -8.78 -20.77
N GLY A 384 -14.71 -9.74 -21.48
CA GLY A 384 -15.38 -10.35 -22.63
C GLY A 384 -16.71 -10.95 -22.17
N THR A 385 -17.79 -10.67 -22.91
CA THR A 385 -19.09 -11.29 -22.67
C THR A 385 -19.07 -12.72 -23.18
N VAL A 386 -19.37 -13.67 -22.29
CA VAL A 386 -19.53 -15.08 -22.64
C VAL A 386 -21.02 -15.43 -22.59
N GLU A 387 -21.46 -16.31 -23.48
CA GLU A 387 -22.87 -16.73 -23.57
C GLU A 387 -23.31 -17.44 -22.28
N ASP A 388 -24.25 -16.79 -21.59
CA ASP A 388 -25.11 -17.29 -20.51
C ASP A 388 -24.53 -18.34 -19.52
N PRO A 389 -23.51 -17.98 -18.71
CA PRO A 389 -23.06 -18.87 -17.65
C PRO A 389 -24.14 -19.08 -16.57
N PRO A 390 -24.12 -20.22 -15.85
CA PRO A 390 -25.09 -20.54 -14.80
C PRO A 390 -24.97 -19.58 -13.61
N ILE A 391 -26.06 -19.39 -12.86
CA ILE A 391 -26.07 -18.53 -11.67
C ILE A 391 -25.26 -19.20 -10.54
N ILE A 392 -24.30 -18.48 -9.98
CA ILE A 392 -23.50 -18.91 -8.82
C ILE A 392 -24.15 -18.37 -7.54
N THR A 393 -24.31 -19.24 -6.53
CA THR A 393 -24.69 -18.80 -5.18
C THR A 393 -23.47 -18.67 -4.30
N LEU A 394 -23.25 -17.49 -3.70
CA LEU A 394 -22.14 -17.24 -2.79
C LEU A 394 -22.70 -16.86 -1.41
N PRO A 395 -22.94 -17.84 -0.52
CA PRO A 395 -23.62 -17.60 0.74
C PRO A 395 -22.77 -16.85 1.76
N THR A 396 -21.44 -16.82 1.59
CA THR A 396 -20.51 -16.16 2.52
C THR A 396 -20.09 -14.75 2.06
N LEU A 397 -20.46 -14.35 0.84
CA LEU A 397 -19.99 -13.09 0.27
C LEU A 397 -20.68 -11.90 0.96
N SER A 398 -19.88 -11.12 1.68
CA SER A 398 -20.33 -9.98 2.49
C SER A 398 -20.08 -8.64 1.81
N SER A 399 -19.07 -8.56 0.94
CA SER A 399 -18.68 -7.36 0.21
C SER A 399 -18.39 -7.66 -1.25
N LEU A 400 -18.98 -6.88 -2.17
CA LEU A 400 -18.79 -6.99 -3.61
C LEU A 400 -18.54 -5.61 -4.21
N GLU A 401 -17.48 -5.51 -5.01
CA GLU A 401 -17.17 -4.35 -5.85
C GLU A 401 -17.13 -4.79 -7.32
N ILE A 402 -17.86 -4.11 -8.20
CA ILE A 402 -17.80 -4.32 -9.65
C ILE A 402 -17.60 -2.98 -10.34
N THR A 403 -16.49 -2.82 -11.05
CA THR A 403 -16.18 -1.65 -11.86
C THR A 403 -16.03 -2.04 -13.34
N GLY A 404 -16.84 -1.47 -14.23
CA GLY A 404 -16.87 -1.83 -15.66
C GLY A 404 -18.07 -2.71 -16.03
N THR A 405 -17.85 -4.01 -16.28
CA THR A 405 -18.87 -4.95 -16.78
C THR A 405 -19.87 -5.41 -15.70
N ILE A 406 -20.82 -4.52 -15.39
CA ILE A 406 -21.77 -4.72 -14.29
C ILE A 406 -22.77 -5.85 -14.53
N ASP A 407 -23.00 -6.26 -15.78
CA ASP A 407 -23.89 -7.37 -16.15
C ASP A 407 -23.55 -8.67 -15.41
N TYR A 408 -22.30 -8.85 -14.99
CA TYR A 408 -21.87 -9.99 -14.20
C TYR A 408 -22.65 -10.15 -12.88
N ILE A 409 -23.19 -9.07 -12.31
CA ILE A 409 -24.02 -9.14 -11.10
C ILE A 409 -25.25 -10.05 -11.28
N ASN A 410 -25.78 -10.16 -12.50
CA ASN A 410 -26.92 -11.02 -12.80
C ASN A 410 -26.61 -12.51 -12.75
N ARG A 411 -25.33 -12.87 -12.71
CA ARG A 411 -24.87 -14.26 -12.58
C ARG A 411 -24.64 -14.66 -11.13
N LEU A 412 -24.88 -13.75 -10.18
CA LEU A 412 -24.60 -13.97 -8.76
C LEU A 412 -25.89 -13.97 -7.92
N HIS A 413 -25.99 -14.92 -7.00
CA HIS A 413 -27.01 -14.96 -5.96
C HIS A 413 -26.33 -14.80 -4.60
N LEU A 414 -26.57 -13.65 -3.95
CA LEU A 414 -25.73 -13.14 -2.84
C LEU A 414 -26.58 -12.84 -1.59
N PRO A 415 -27.11 -13.86 -0.91
CA PRO A 415 -28.10 -13.68 0.16
C PRO A 415 -27.55 -13.02 1.44
N GLN A 416 -26.23 -12.94 1.62
CA GLN A 416 -25.58 -12.33 2.79
C GLN A 416 -24.82 -11.04 2.46
N LEU A 417 -25.05 -10.47 1.26
CA LEU A 417 -24.32 -9.28 0.83
C LEU A 417 -24.71 -8.07 1.69
N SER A 418 -23.72 -7.46 2.33
CA SER A 418 -23.87 -6.29 3.20
C SER A 418 -23.31 -5.00 2.59
N SER A 419 -22.34 -5.11 1.68
CA SER A 419 -21.71 -3.99 0.99
C SER A 419 -21.66 -4.25 -0.51
N LEU A 420 -22.26 -3.36 -1.29
CA LEU A 420 -22.23 -3.38 -2.75
C LEU A 420 -21.68 -2.06 -3.29
N MET A 421 -20.62 -2.14 -4.10
CA MET A 421 -20.11 -1.04 -4.90
C MET A 421 -20.18 -1.39 -6.38
N LEU A 422 -20.88 -0.56 -7.15
CA LEU A 422 -20.93 -0.65 -8.60
C LEU A 422 -20.35 0.63 -9.19
N GLY A 423 -19.55 0.51 -10.25
CA GLY A 423 -19.10 1.68 -10.99
C GLY A 423 -18.65 1.38 -12.40
N HIS A 424 -18.31 2.44 -13.14
CA HIS A 424 -17.81 2.33 -14.52
C HIS A 424 -16.50 3.11 -14.69
N ASN A 425 -15.51 2.52 -15.37
CA ASN A 425 -14.16 3.10 -15.47
C ASN A 425 -13.97 4.01 -16.70
N VAL A 426 -14.87 3.97 -17.68
CA VAL A 426 -14.73 4.71 -18.95
C VAL A 426 -16.01 5.46 -19.26
N MET A 427 -15.89 6.71 -19.74
CA MET A 427 -17.02 7.44 -20.33
C MET A 427 -17.32 6.88 -21.73
N SER A 428 -17.73 5.61 -21.82
CA SER A 428 -18.27 5.07 -23.07
C SER A 428 -19.74 5.47 -23.19
N ASP A 429 -20.16 5.92 -24.36
CA ASP A 429 -21.54 6.37 -24.61
C ASP A 429 -22.58 5.23 -24.45
N ASP A 430 -22.14 3.97 -24.58
CA ASP A 430 -22.99 2.79 -24.42
C ASP A 430 -23.05 2.31 -22.97
N THR A 431 -23.71 3.09 -22.11
CA THR A 431 -23.98 2.65 -20.74
C THR A 431 -25.13 1.64 -20.71
N PRO A 432 -24.91 0.40 -20.23
CA PRO A 432 -25.99 -0.57 -20.09
C PRO A 432 -27.05 -0.06 -19.10
N GLN A 433 -28.31 -0.41 -19.33
CA GLN A 433 -29.43 0.00 -18.48
C GLN A 433 -29.33 -0.68 -17.09
N LEU A 434 -28.57 -0.08 -16.19
CA LEU A 434 -28.27 -0.63 -14.87
C LEU A 434 -29.52 -0.85 -14.00
N GLY A 435 -30.56 -0.04 -14.21
CA GLY A 435 -31.81 -0.13 -13.45
C GLY A 435 -32.41 -1.53 -13.43
N THR A 436 -32.50 -2.19 -14.59
CA THR A 436 -33.07 -3.54 -14.69
C THR A 436 -32.17 -4.59 -14.03
N LEU A 437 -30.84 -4.43 -14.14
CA LEU A 437 -29.87 -5.36 -13.55
C LEU A 437 -29.92 -5.29 -12.02
N LEU A 438 -29.95 -4.08 -11.46
CA LEU A 438 -30.01 -3.87 -10.02
C LEU A 438 -31.32 -4.41 -9.43
N SER A 439 -32.45 -4.12 -10.08
CA SER A 439 -33.75 -4.63 -9.63
C SER A 439 -33.79 -6.15 -9.64
N THR A 440 -33.33 -6.78 -10.72
CA THR A 440 -33.27 -8.24 -10.85
C THR A 440 -32.36 -8.86 -9.78
N PHE A 441 -31.23 -8.22 -9.49
CA PHE A 441 -30.31 -8.66 -8.44
C PHE A 441 -30.95 -8.59 -7.04
N VAL A 442 -31.59 -7.46 -6.71
CA VAL A 442 -32.26 -7.25 -5.42
C VAL A 442 -33.44 -8.21 -5.25
N GLU A 443 -34.23 -8.43 -6.30
CA GLU A 443 -35.33 -9.39 -6.28
C GLU A 443 -34.83 -10.82 -6.04
N ARG A 444 -33.77 -11.23 -6.74
CA ARG A 444 -33.21 -12.57 -6.66
C ARG A 444 -32.53 -12.85 -5.31
N SER A 445 -31.74 -11.90 -4.81
CA SER A 445 -30.86 -12.15 -3.65
C SER A 445 -31.45 -11.68 -2.32
N ALA A 446 -32.42 -10.76 -2.34
CA ALA A 446 -32.96 -10.09 -1.15
C ALA A 446 -31.88 -9.74 -0.09
N PRO A 447 -30.77 -9.09 -0.49
CA PRO A 447 -29.58 -9.00 0.35
C PRO A 447 -29.78 -8.02 1.53
N PRO A 448 -29.21 -8.30 2.72
CA PRO A 448 -29.23 -7.39 3.86
C PRO A 448 -28.24 -6.23 3.69
N LEU A 449 -28.35 -5.47 2.59
CA LEU A 449 -27.41 -4.40 2.26
C LEU A 449 -27.44 -3.28 3.30
N VAL A 450 -26.26 -3.00 3.85
CA VAL A 450 -25.96 -1.89 4.75
C VAL A 450 -25.31 -0.75 3.97
N THR A 451 -24.47 -1.07 2.98
CA THR A 451 -23.75 -0.10 2.13
C THR A 451 -24.06 -0.31 0.66
N LEU A 452 -24.48 0.76 -0.01
CA LEU A 452 -24.67 0.83 -1.47
C LEU A 452 -23.91 2.02 -2.03
N LYS A 453 -22.99 1.76 -2.95
CA LYS A 453 -22.22 2.79 -3.66
C LYS A 453 -22.39 2.60 -5.18
N LEU A 454 -22.81 3.66 -5.86
CA LEU A 454 -22.95 3.72 -7.31
C LEU A 454 -22.06 4.85 -7.83
N ASP A 455 -21.17 4.56 -8.79
CA ASP A 455 -20.16 5.50 -9.27
C ASP A 455 -20.06 5.53 -10.81
N HIS A 456 -20.35 6.67 -11.43
CA HIS A 456 -20.37 6.85 -12.90
C HIS A 456 -21.39 5.93 -13.61
N LEU A 457 -22.63 5.87 -13.12
CA LEU A 457 -23.67 4.97 -13.63
C LEU A 457 -24.93 5.72 -14.04
N ASP A 458 -25.50 5.32 -15.19
CA ASP A 458 -26.84 5.74 -15.60
C ASP A 458 -27.89 4.83 -14.96
N VAL A 459 -28.49 5.30 -13.87
CA VAL A 459 -29.55 4.59 -13.15
C VAL A 459 -30.81 5.45 -13.18
N PRO A 460 -31.82 5.07 -13.99
CA PRO A 460 -33.09 5.76 -13.99
C PRO A 460 -33.72 5.76 -12.59
N ASP A 461 -34.38 6.85 -12.23
CA ASP A 461 -34.89 7.07 -10.88
C ASP A 461 -35.84 5.97 -10.40
N GLN A 462 -36.74 5.49 -11.27
CA GLN A 462 -37.78 4.52 -10.90
C GLN A 462 -37.21 3.16 -10.46
N PRO A 463 -36.33 2.50 -11.23
CA PRO A 463 -35.59 1.32 -10.77
C PRO A 463 -34.82 1.54 -9.47
N LEU A 464 -34.15 2.69 -9.31
CA LEU A 464 -33.38 2.97 -8.09
C LEU A 464 -34.29 3.11 -6.87
N ILE A 465 -35.38 3.87 -6.99
CA ILE A 465 -36.39 4.01 -5.92
C ILE A 465 -36.95 2.65 -5.53
N TRP A 466 -37.35 1.84 -6.52
CA TRP A 466 -37.86 0.48 -6.29
C TRP A 466 -36.87 -0.42 -5.54
N CYS A 467 -35.56 -0.28 -5.84
CA CYS A 467 -34.51 -0.98 -5.12
C CYS A 467 -34.40 -0.49 -3.68
N LEU A 468 -34.34 0.83 -3.46
CA LEU A 468 -34.19 1.43 -2.14
C LEU A 468 -35.35 1.08 -1.19
N GLU A 469 -36.58 0.95 -1.70
CA GLU A 469 -37.74 0.48 -0.94
C GLU A 469 -37.55 -0.93 -0.36
N ARG A 470 -36.71 -1.76 -0.98
CA ARG A 470 -36.43 -3.16 -0.59
C ARG A 470 -35.17 -3.32 0.23
N LEU A 471 -34.48 -2.22 0.58
CA LEU A 471 -33.24 -2.24 1.36
C LEU A 471 -33.44 -1.53 2.72
N PRO A 472 -34.29 -2.07 3.63
CA PRO A 472 -34.61 -1.42 4.90
C PRO A 472 -33.42 -1.29 5.85
N LEU A 473 -32.36 -2.08 5.62
CA LEU A 473 -31.14 -2.08 6.43
C LEU A 473 -30.07 -1.09 5.93
N LEU A 474 -30.32 -0.35 4.86
CA LEU A 474 -29.32 0.51 4.26
C LEU A 474 -28.97 1.68 5.20
N GLU A 475 -27.69 1.78 5.55
CA GLU A 475 -27.12 2.82 6.41
C GLU A 475 -26.28 3.81 5.62
N VAL A 476 -25.61 3.35 4.55
CA VAL A 476 -24.67 4.13 3.73
C VAL A 476 -25.12 4.13 2.27
N LEU A 477 -25.44 5.30 1.73
CA LEU A 477 -25.78 5.50 0.32
C LEU A 477 -24.82 6.49 -0.37
N SER A 478 -24.06 6.03 -1.36
CA SER A 478 -23.19 6.90 -2.16
C SER A 478 -23.60 6.87 -3.62
N LEU A 479 -23.94 8.05 -4.17
CA LEU A 479 -24.24 8.27 -5.59
C LEU A 479 -23.22 9.28 -6.13
N ARG A 480 -22.34 8.83 -7.02
CA ARG A 480 -21.29 9.66 -7.62
C ARG A 480 -21.41 9.66 -9.12
N THR A 481 -21.50 10.83 -9.72
CA THR A 481 -21.63 11.01 -11.18
C THR A 481 -22.76 10.14 -11.76
N CYS A 482 -23.91 10.07 -11.06
CA CYS A 482 -25.09 9.33 -11.51
C CYS A 482 -26.11 10.26 -12.16
N THR A 483 -26.93 9.73 -13.07
CA THR A 483 -28.05 10.44 -13.73
C THR A 483 -29.27 10.67 -12.84
N THR A 484 -29.19 10.27 -11.57
CA THR A 484 -30.27 10.40 -10.59
C THR A 484 -30.72 11.84 -10.43
N THR A 485 -32.04 12.05 -10.46
CA THR A 485 -32.68 13.37 -10.36
C THR A 485 -33.29 13.61 -8.98
N ASP A 486 -33.97 14.74 -8.83
CA ASP A 486 -34.76 15.10 -7.64
C ASP A 486 -35.80 14.04 -7.26
N ALA A 487 -36.26 13.21 -8.20
CA ALA A 487 -37.23 12.16 -7.91
C ALA A 487 -36.75 11.17 -6.85
N VAL A 488 -35.47 10.76 -6.91
CA VAL A 488 -34.86 9.85 -5.91
C VAL A 488 -34.81 10.53 -4.54
N ILE A 489 -34.45 11.80 -4.51
CA ILE A 489 -34.34 12.58 -3.27
C ILE A 489 -35.72 12.82 -2.65
N HIS A 490 -36.74 13.13 -3.46
CA HIS A 490 -38.11 13.24 -3.00
C HIS A 490 -38.64 11.91 -2.46
N ALA A 491 -38.31 10.78 -3.08
CA ALA A 491 -38.66 9.46 -2.58
C ALA A 491 -37.98 9.16 -1.23
N LEU A 492 -36.69 9.48 -1.08
CA LEU A 492 -35.97 9.38 0.20
C LEU A 492 -36.53 10.30 1.30
N SER A 493 -37.31 11.31 0.91
CA SER A 493 -37.94 12.29 1.80
C SER A 493 -39.37 11.93 2.17
N SER A 494 -40.04 11.05 1.40
CA SER A 494 -41.45 10.74 1.58
C SER A 494 -41.67 9.56 2.54
N GLU A 495 -42.73 9.67 3.34
CA GLU A 495 -43.23 8.59 4.20
C GLU A 495 -44.35 7.88 3.42
N SER A 496 -44.03 6.82 2.67
CA SER A 496 -45.01 6.15 1.79
C SER A 496 -46.00 5.26 2.56
N THR A 497 -45.61 4.76 3.74
CA THR A 497 -46.38 3.81 4.56
C THR A 497 -46.24 4.01 6.07
N GLY A 498 -45.82 5.21 6.48
CA GLY A 498 -45.51 5.52 7.89
C GLY A 498 -44.04 5.34 8.26
N ASP A 499 -43.25 4.73 7.36
CA ASP A 499 -41.80 4.67 7.46
C ASP A 499 -41.13 5.34 6.24
N PHE A 500 -39.92 5.87 6.46
CA PHE A 500 -39.08 6.37 5.38
C PHE A 500 -38.55 5.23 4.51
N ILE A 501 -38.41 5.46 3.21
CA ILE A 501 -37.54 4.64 2.36
C ILE A 501 -36.15 4.66 3.00
N VAL A 502 -35.48 3.52 3.19
CA VAL A 502 -34.19 3.41 3.93
C VAL A 502 -34.22 4.09 5.32
N PRO A 503 -34.97 3.55 6.29
CA PRO A 503 -35.16 4.18 7.60
C PRO A 503 -33.88 4.25 8.44
N ARG A 504 -32.87 3.44 8.11
CA ARG A 504 -31.56 3.39 8.80
C ARG A 504 -30.47 4.26 8.19
N LEU A 505 -30.78 5.04 7.15
CA LEU A 505 -29.78 5.87 6.47
C LEU A 505 -29.13 6.85 7.46
N THR A 506 -27.83 6.65 7.71
CA THR A 506 -27.01 7.50 8.60
C THR A 506 -25.95 8.25 7.82
N TYR A 507 -25.49 7.72 6.69
CA TYR A 507 -24.46 8.37 5.86
C TYR A 507 -24.88 8.45 4.40
N PHE A 508 -24.72 9.63 3.79
CA PHE A 508 -24.91 9.81 2.35
C PHE A 508 -23.75 10.53 1.66
N THR A 509 -23.54 10.24 0.39
CA THR A 509 -22.65 11.03 -0.49
C THR A 509 -23.31 11.21 -1.84
N PHE A 510 -23.66 12.44 -2.20
CA PHE A 510 -24.23 12.78 -3.50
C PHE A 510 -23.25 13.70 -4.22
N GLN A 511 -22.49 13.17 -5.18
CA GLN A 511 -21.44 13.93 -5.84
C GLN A 511 -21.72 14.01 -7.33
N ARG A 512 -21.74 15.23 -7.90
CA ARG A 512 -21.95 15.45 -9.35
C ARG A 512 -23.21 14.74 -9.89
N THR A 513 -24.29 14.78 -9.11
CA THR A 513 -25.62 14.29 -9.50
C THR A 513 -26.48 15.42 -10.07
N GLN A 514 -27.61 15.09 -10.70
CA GLN A 514 -28.59 16.07 -11.20
C GLN A 514 -29.56 16.59 -10.12
N ILE A 515 -29.30 16.27 -8.85
CA ILE A 515 -30.07 16.75 -7.70
C ILE A 515 -29.97 18.28 -7.61
N THR A 516 -31.07 18.96 -7.35
CA THR A 516 -31.13 20.40 -7.12
C THR A 516 -30.97 20.74 -5.64
N PRO A 517 -30.47 21.96 -5.30
CA PRO A 517 -30.41 22.41 -3.91
C PRO A 517 -31.77 22.36 -3.21
N ALA A 518 -32.86 22.71 -3.91
CA ALA A 518 -34.21 22.71 -3.36
C ALA A 518 -34.67 21.31 -2.93
N ALA A 519 -34.48 20.29 -3.78
CA ALA A 519 -34.81 18.91 -3.42
C ALA A 519 -33.95 18.40 -2.25
N PHE A 520 -32.66 18.73 -2.25
CA PHE A 520 -31.77 18.35 -1.15
C PHE A 520 -32.13 19.01 0.19
N ILE A 521 -32.52 20.29 0.19
CA ILE A 521 -33.03 20.99 1.37
C ILE A 521 -34.31 20.32 1.88
N ALA A 522 -35.22 19.93 0.98
CA ALA A 522 -36.43 19.20 1.35
C ALA A 522 -36.11 17.84 2.01
N PHE A 523 -35.11 17.12 1.49
CA PHE A 523 -34.62 15.88 2.08
C PHE A 523 -34.06 16.05 3.49
N LEU A 524 -33.18 17.02 3.69
CA LEU A 524 -32.63 17.31 5.02
C LEU A 524 -33.75 17.71 5.99
N SER A 525 -34.68 18.57 5.56
CA SER A 525 -35.81 19.02 6.37
C SER A 525 -36.69 17.86 6.83
N SER A 526 -36.94 16.90 5.93
CA SER A 526 -37.74 15.71 6.24
C SER A 526 -37.05 14.79 7.25
N ARG A 527 -35.75 14.50 7.03
CA ARG A 527 -34.98 13.56 7.86
C ARG A 527 -34.63 14.10 9.24
N LEU A 528 -34.17 15.34 9.32
CA LEU A 528 -33.75 15.96 10.58
C LEU A 528 -34.95 16.25 11.50
N GLY A 529 -36.15 16.40 10.92
CA GLY A 529 -37.37 16.68 11.67
C GLY A 529 -37.45 18.14 12.15
N ARG A 530 -38.62 18.53 12.66
CA ARG A 530 -38.87 19.92 13.14
C ARG A 530 -38.10 20.26 14.43
N ASP A 531 -37.72 19.24 15.19
CA ASP A 531 -37.08 19.38 16.50
C ASP A 531 -35.54 19.24 16.42
N TRP A 532 -34.95 19.41 15.23
CA TRP A 532 -33.51 19.33 15.09
C TRP A 532 -32.80 20.45 15.84
N ILE A 533 -31.98 20.08 16.81
CA ILE A 533 -31.11 20.99 17.58
C ILE A 533 -29.68 20.81 17.06
N PRO A 534 -28.96 21.89 16.71
CA PRO A 534 -27.59 21.81 16.25
C PRO A 534 -26.67 21.04 17.22
N PRO A 535 -25.74 20.22 16.70
CA PRO A 535 -24.91 19.33 17.52
C PRO A 535 -24.01 20.05 18.53
N GLU A 536 -23.68 21.33 18.31
CA GLU A 536 -22.93 22.14 19.28
C GLU A 536 -23.67 22.32 20.62
N SER A 537 -24.99 22.08 20.66
CA SER A 537 -25.82 22.17 21.87
C SER A 537 -26.19 20.82 22.49
N ALA A 538 -25.90 19.69 21.84
CA ALA A 538 -26.50 18.38 22.17
C ALA A 538 -25.64 17.46 23.05
N ALA A 539 -24.43 17.88 23.47
CA ALA A 539 -23.49 17.05 24.24
C ALA A 539 -24.00 16.55 25.62
N ALA A 540 -25.19 16.99 26.07
CA ALA A 540 -25.73 16.67 27.39
C ALA A 540 -26.95 15.73 27.42
N ALA A 541 -27.53 15.32 26.27
CA ALA A 541 -28.86 14.68 26.22
C ALA A 541 -28.90 13.23 25.70
N ALA A 542 -27.82 12.46 25.84
CA ALA A 542 -27.75 11.07 25.37
C ALA A 542 -28.36 10.09 26.39
N GLY A 543 -29.68 9.85 26.32
CA GLY A 543 -30.33 8.81 27.14
C GLY A 543 -31.72 8.33 26.72
N GLY A 544 -32.32 8.87 25.65
CA GLY A 544 -33.66 8.48 25.22
C GLY A 544 -33.67 7.35 24.18
N ALA A 545 -34.37 6.25 24.45
CA ALA A 545 -34.51 5.07 23.58
C ALA A 545 -35.38 5.28 22.31
N GLY A 546 -35.34 6.46 21.70
CA GLY A 546 -36.11 6.80 20.50
C GLY A 546 -35.46 7.87 19.62
N ALA A 547 -34.16 8.13 19.78
CA ALA A 547 -33.45 9.11 18.96
C ALA A 547 -33.32 8.61 17.51
N ARG A 548 -33.71 9.45 16.54
CA ARG A 548 -33.50 9.19 15.12
C ARG A 548 -31.99 9.00 14.83
N PRO A 549 -31.61 8.17 13.85
CA PRO A 549 -30.21 8.01 13.46
C PRO A 549 -29.62 9.37 13.09
N ARG A 550 -28.40 9.64 13.55
CA ARG A 550 -27.68 10.86 13.20
C ARG A 550 -27.32 10.80 11.71
N LEU A 551 -27.82 11.76 10.95
CA LEU A 551 -27.55 11.88 9.52
C LEU A 551 -26.25 12.68 9.29
N GLU A 552 -25.31 12.08 8.59
CA GLU A 552 -24.05 12.66 8.15
C GLU A 552 -23.90 12.50 6.63
N GLY A 553 -23.14 13.37 5.97
CA GLY A 553 -22.93 13.20 4.55
C GLY A 553 -22.31 14.37 3.83
N LYS A 554 -22.19 14.23 2.51
CA LYS A 554 -21.63 15.25 1.61
C LYS A 554 -22.49 15.37 0.35
N VAL A 555 -22.68 16.60 -0.12
CA VAL A 555 -23.32 16.90 -1.41
C VAL A 555 -22.47 17.83 -2.27
N SER A 556 -22.42 17.56 -3.58
CA SER A 556 -21.98 18.47 -4.63
C SER A 556 -22.95 18.46 -5.80
N PHE A 557 -23.20 19.65 -6.36
CA PHE A 557 -24.20 19.88 -7.40
C PHE A 557 -23.50 20.02 -8.76
N GLN A 558 -24.01 19.33 -9.79
CA GLN A 558 -23.44 19.40 -11.13
C GLN A 558 -23.80 20.71 -11.86
N ASN A 559 -24.99 21.25 -11.59
CA ASN A 559 -25.59 22.35 -12.35
C ASN A 559 -25.42 23.71 -11.64
N GLY A 560 -24.30 24.38 -11.92
CA GLY A 560 -24.12 25.82 -11.65
C GLY A 560 -23.86 26.20 -10.19
N PRO A 561 -23.58 27.50 -9.94
CA PRO A 561 -23.35 28.00 -8.59
C PRO A 561 -24.63 27.88 -7.75
N ILE A 562 -24.51 27.29 -6.56
CA ILE A 562 -25.57 27.27 -5.55
C ILE A 562 -25.89 28.72 -5.16
N SER A 563 -27.19 29.06 -5.10
CA SER A 563 -27.61 30.38 -4.62
C SER A 563 -27.07 30.63 -3.20
N GLN A 564 -26.80 31.88 -2.86
CA GLN A 564 -26.30 32.21 -1.51
C GLN A 564 -27.31 31.82 -0.42
N GLU A 565 -28.60 31.88 -0.74
CA GLU A 565 -29.71 31.50 0.14
C GLU A 565 -29.74 29.99 0.39
N ASP A 566 -29.69 29.17 -0.67
CA ASP A 566 -29.64 27.71 -0.53
C ASP A 566 -28.37 27.26 0.23
N ARG A 567 -27.24 27.91 -0.07
CA ARG A 567 -25.97 27.64 0.62
C ARG A 567 -26.05 27.94 2.11
N ALA A 568 -26.68 29.06 2.48
CA ALA A 568 -26.90 29.42 3.88
C ALA A 568 -27.85 28.44 4.57
N THR A 569 -28.91 28.02 3.86
CA THR A 569 -29.91 27.06 4.35
C THR A 569 -29.30 25.68 4.59
N ILE A 570 -28.50 25.16 3.65
CA ILE A 570 -27.83 23.86 3.84
C ILE A 570 -26.83 23.94 5.01
N ARG A 571 -26.08 25.04 5.13
CA ARG A 571 -25.12 25.26 6.23
C ARG A 571 -25.79 25.37 7.60
N SER A 572 -26.98 25.95 7.68
CA SER A 572 -27.71 26.02 8.95
C SER A 572 -28.20 24.65 9.41
N MET A 573 -28.39 23.69 8.48
CA MET A 573 -28.75 22.30 8.78
C MET A 573 -27.53 21.41 9.08
N GLY A 574 -26.31 21.82 8.69
CA GLY A 574 -25.07 21.09 8.96
C GLY A 574 -23.98 21.32 7.92
N ASN A 575 -22.79 20.74 8.15
CA ASN A 575 -21.66 20.85 7.22
C ASN A 575 -21.72 19.79 6.10
N PHE A 576 -22.76 19.84 5.28
CA PHE A 576 -22.99 18.86 4.21
C PHE A 576 -22.37 19.25 2.85
N LEU A 577 -21.96 20.51 2.67
CA LEU A 577 -21.40 20.95 1.40
C LEU A 577 -19.93 20.52 1.27
N SER A 578 -19.59 19.78 0.22
CA SER A 578 -18.19 19.45 -0.06
C SER A 578 -17.46 20.64 -0.68
N HIS A 579 -16.23 20.91 -0.23
CA HIS A 579 -15.30 21.82 -0.90
C HIS A 579 -14.68 21.08 -2.10
N PHE A 580 -15.21 21.31 -3.30
CA PHE A 580 -14.57 20.87 -4.54
C PHE A 580 -14.49 22.04 -5.51
#